data_AF-A0A953PBV1-F1
#
_entry.id   AF-A0A953PBV1-F1
#
_cell.length_a   1.000
_cell.length_b   1.000
_cell.length_c   1.000
_cell.angle_alpha   90.00
_cell.angle_beta   90.00
_cell.angle_gamma   90.00
#
_symmetry.space_group_name_H-M   'P 1'
#
loop_
_entity.id
_entity.type
_entity.pdbx_description
1 polymer ?
#
loop_
_entity_poly.entity_id
_entity_poly.type
_entity_poly.pdbx_seq_one_letter_code
_entity_poly.pdbx_strand_id
1 'polypeptide(L)'
;MNNRQRRVRAIELTLTPQQVVMVWLRNALQAGTLEEGARHSPPHRSAVANAVYDAVRNSMKGQPDPLVERAILQARREADSLYLLVVHTNVAVLEGRVQREREYMFLLGCLSAEMNGKATKNRVQTLRLVVLVFLESVIILDAAIAQVEAGRLNGQRVLFRDCSVQLEEQVQMAERLSEHFNFLARSLGSAEINLEDLRKSLQSETDRQISVWISLARVATLSVFGNDEEMDAAMDQHFLLCEAPDPCTT
;
A
#
# COMPACT_ATOMS: atom_id res chain seq x y z
N MET A 1 35.39 30.10 0.35
CA MET A 1 34.35 29.06 0.20
C MET A 1 33.09 29.71 -0.34
N ASN A 2 32.64 29.38 -1.56
CA ASN A 2 31.64 30.20 -2.26
C ASN A 2 30.20 29.92 -1.79
N ASN A 3 29.33 30.94 -1.87
CA ASN A 3 27.94 30.89 -1.40
C ASN A 3 27.11 29.76 -2.06
N ARG A 4 27.47 29.35 -3.28
CA ARG A 4 26.85 28.21 -3.97
C ARG A 4 27.24 26.86 -3.35
N GLN A 5 28.49 26.69 -2.90
CA GLN A 5 28.93 25.50 -2.17
C GLN A 5 28.40 25.45 -0.73
N ARG A 6 28.17 26.60 -0.08
CA ARG A 6 27.44 26.68 1.19
C ARG A 6 25.96 26.36 1.03
N ARG A 7 25.30 26.84 -0.02
CA ARG A 7 23.89 26.51 -0.33
C ARG A 7 23.72 25.04 -0.72
N VAL A 8 24.64 24.47 -1.49
CA VAL A 8 24.64 23.03 -1.82
C VAL A 8 24.92 22.19 -0.57
N ARG A 9 25.92 22.54 0.27
CA ARG A 9 26.12 21.85 1.56
C ARG A 9 24.97 22.01 2.56
N ALA A 10 24.27 23.15 2.58
CA ALA A 10 23.11 23.36 3.44
C ALA A 10 21.86 22.61 2.95
N ILE A 11 21.75 22.36 1.64
CA ILE A 11 20.73 21.48 1.04
C ILE A 11 21.11 20.00 1.20
N GLU A 12 22.41 19.69 1.32
CA GLU A 12 22.95 18.33 1.50
C GLU A 12 23.10 17.86 2.97
N LEU A 13 22.89 18.73 3.98
CA LEU A 13 23.23 18.40 5.37
C LEU A 13 22.08 18.08 6.32
N THR A 14 20.82 18.06 5.90
CA THR A 14 19.73 17.63 6.79
C THR A 14 18.72 16.84 5.98
N LEU A 15 18.91 15.52 5.91
CA LEU A 15 17.90 14.63 5.35
C LEU A 15 16.59 14.87 6.12
N THR A 16 15.52 15.20 5.40
CA THR A 16 14.18 15.22 5.99
C THR A 16 13.81 13.80 6.46
N PRO A 17 12.85 13.65 7.39
CA PRO A 17 12.36 12.33 7.80
C PRO A 17 12.01 11.43 6.60
N GLN A 18 11.31 12.00 5.63
CA GLN A 18 11.01 11.32 4.36
C GLN A 18 12.28 10.90 3.60
N GLN A 19 13.28 11.78 3.46
CA GLN A 19 14.54 11.44 2.77
C GLN A 19 15.31 10.32 3.48
N VAL A 20 15.31 10.28 4.82
CA VAL A 20 15.93 9.17 5.58
C VAL A 20 15.23 7.85 5.25
N VAL A 21 13.91 7.83 5.27
CA VAL A 21 13.13 6.62 4.92
C VAL A 21 13.39 6.21 3.47
N MET A 22 13.52 7.15 2.53
CA MET A 22 13.82 6.86 1.13
C MET A 22 15.22 6.29 0.91
N VAL A 23 16.22 6.77 1.67
CA VAL A 23 17.55 6.18 1.65
C VAL A 23 17.52 4.76 2.18
N TRP A 24 16.82 4.53 3.30
CA TRP A 24 16.61 3.17 3.82
C TRP A 24 15.92 2.28 2.80
N LEU A 25 14.80 2.72 2.23
CA LEU A 25 13.99 1.95 1.28
C LEU A 25 14.83 1.51 0.08
N ARG A 26 15.60 2.41 -0.54
CA ARG A 26 16.46 2.05 -1.67
C ARG A 26 17.48 0.96 -1.33
N ASN A 27 18.06 1.02 -0.14
CA ASN A 27 18.99 -0.01 0.32
C ASN A 27 18.26 -1.31 0.65
N ALA A 28 17.10 -1.24 1.28
CA ALA A 28 16.29 -2.40 1.63
C ALA A 28 15.81 -3.15 0.38
N LEU A 29 15.41 -2.43 -0.67
CA LEU A 29 15.00 -3.02 -1.95
C LEU A 29 16.13 -3.81 -2.64
N GLN A 30 17.40 -3.52 -2.33
CA GLN A 30 18.54 -4.31 -2.83
C GLN A 30 18.71 -5.64 -2.09
N ALA A 31 18.13 -5.79 -0.90
CA ALA A 31 18.22 -7.02 -0.11
C ALA A 31 17.45 -8.18 -0.77
N GLY A 32 16.48 -7.88 -1.64
CA GLY A 32 15.70 -8.88 -2.37
C GLY A 32 14.26 -8.97 -1.86
N THR A 33 14.06 -9.68 -0.75
CA THR A 33 12.72 -9.94 -0.19
C THR A 33 12.30 -8.94 0.90
N LEU A 34 11.00 -8.84 1.17
CA LEU A 34 10.48 -8.07 2.31
C LEU A 34 11.05 -8.58 3.63
N GLU A 35 11.15 -9.89 3.80
CA GLU A 35 11.70 -10.49 5.01
C GLU A 35 13.16 -10.08 5.22
N GLU A 36 13.99 -10.18 4.18
CA GLU A 36 15.40 -9.76 4.25
C GLU A 36 15.54 -8.26 4.46
N GLY A 37 14.74 -7.43 3.78
CA GLY A 37 14.89 -5.97 3.81
C GLY A 37 14.20 -5.24 4.96
N ALA A 38 13.18 -5.85 5.59
CA ALA A 38 12.43 -5.23 6.69
C ALA A 38 12.58 -5.95 8.05
N ARG A 39 12.96 -7.23 8.08
CA ARG A 39 13.08 -8.02 9.33
C ARG A 39 14.52 -8.35 9.76
N HIS A 40 15.51 -7.58 9.31
CA HIS A 40 16.90 -7.78 9.74
C HIS A 40 17.19 -7.28 11.17
N SER A 41 18.28 -7.80 11.75
CA SER A 41 18.87 -7.35 13.03
C SER A 41 20.15 -6.55 12.76
N PRO A 42 20.31 -5.33 13.32
CA PRO A 42 19.38 -4.65 14.22
C PRO A 42 18.10 -4.17 13.51
N PRO A 43 16.97 -4.00 14.24
CA PRO A 43 15.67 -3.67 13.65
C PRO A 43 15.76 -2.41 12.77
N HIS A 44 15.41 -2.52 11.49
CA HIS A 44 15.50 -1.41 10.55
C HIS A 44 14.67 -0.19 10.96
N ARG A 45 13.52 -0.42 11.61
CA ARG A 45 12.70 0.64 12.22
C ARG A 45 13.51 1.49 13.22
N SER A 46 14.32 0.86 14.08
CA SER A 46 15.18 1.56 15.04
C SER A 46 16.35 2.28 14.37
N ALA A 47 16.93 1.68 13.32
CA ALA A 47 18.00 2.32 12.54
C ALA A 47 17.52 3.61 11.86
N VAL A 48 16.33 3.59 11.26
CA VAL A 48 15.66 4.78 10.70
C VAL A 48 15.43 5.82 11.78
N ALA A 49 14.88 5.44 12.94
CA ALA A 49 14.61 6.35 14.05
C ALA A 49 15.89 7.00 14.62
N ASN A 50 17.01 6.29 14.64
CA ASN A 50 18.31 6.82 15.06
C ASN A 50 18.90 7.77 14.01
N ALA A 51 18.83 7.41 12.72
CA ALA A 51 19.29 8.30 11.65
C ALA A 51 18.51 9.63 11.64
N VAL A 52 17.20 9.59 11.86
CA VAL A 52 16.37 10.80 11.99
C VAL A 52 16.77 11.62 13.21
N TYR A 53 16.99 10.97 14.36
CA TYR A 53 17.44 11.63 15.57
C TYR A 53 18.74 12.41 15.36
N ASP A 54 19.74 11.74 14.78
CA ASP A 54 21.04 12.33 14.52
C ASP A 54 20.93 13.48 13.50
N ALA A 55 20.12 13.31 12.45
CA ALA A 55 19.88 14.35 11.45
C ALA A 55 19.26 15.61 12.07
N VAL A 56 18.19 15.47 12.86
CA VAL A 56 17.51 16.61 13.51
C VAL A 56 18.42 17.26 14.55
N ARG A 57 19.06 16.47 15.43
CA ARG A 57 19.94 17.00 16.47
C ARG A 57 21.12 17.79 15.88
N ASN A 58 21.71 17.30 14.80
CA ASN A 58 22.78 18.01 14.10
C ASN A 58 22.28 19.28 13.39
N SER A 59 21.08 19.22 12.79
CA SER A 59 20.46 20.37 12.11
C SER A 59 20.15 21.55 13.03
N MET A 60 19.76 21.24 14.28
CA MET A 60 19.31 22.23 15.26
C MET A 60 20.37 22.56 16.30
N LYS A 61 21.65 22.30 16.00
CA LYS A 61 22.75 22.57 16.94
C LYS A 61 22.74 24.04 17.37
N GLY A 62 22.71 24.27 18.69
CA GLY A 62 22.66 25.60 19.29
C GLY A 62 21.25 26.14 19.55
N GLN A 63 20.21 25.38 19.22
CA GLN A 63 18.84 25.67 19.65
C GLN A 63 18.57 25.17 21.08
N PRO A 64 17.55 25.71 21.78
CA PRO A 64 17.14 25.22 23.09
C PRO A 64 16.71 23.74 23.07
N ASP A 65 17.16 22.96 24.05
CA ASP A 65 16.89 21.52 24.13
C ASP A 65 15.40 21.15 24.02
N PRO A 66 14.44 21.83 24.68
CA PRO A 66 13.02 21.48 24.55
C PRO A 66 12.48 21.61 23.13
N LEU A 67 13.00 22.56 22.34
CA LEU A 67 12.63 22.72 20.94
C LEU A 67 13.22 21.62 20.07
N VAL A 68 14.47 21.22 20.37
CA VAL A 68 15.14 20.11 19.66
C VAL A 68 14.44 18.78 19.95
N GLU A 69 14.08 18.51 21.20
CA GLU A 69 13.36 17.29 21.59
C GLU A 69 12.00 17.18 20.90
N ARG A 70 11.22 18.26 20.86
CA ARG A 70 9.93 18.28 20.16
C ARG A 70 10.09 18.04 18.65
N ALA A 71 11.11 18.64 18.04
CA ALA A 71 11.40 18.44 16.62
C ALA A 71 11.82 16.99 16.32
N ILE A 72 12.65 16.39 17.18
CA ILE A 72 13.06 14.98 17.09
C ILE A 72 11.84 14.06 17.17
N LEU A 73 10.93 14.30 18.14
CA LEU A 73 9.74 13.48 18.30
C LEU A 73 8.84 13.54 17.05
N GLN A 74 8.58 14.75 16.54
CA GLN A 74 7.77 14.93 15.34
C GLN A 74 8.40 14.25 14.12
N ALA A 75 9.70 14.45 13.93
CA ALA A 75 10.46 13.86 12.83
C ALA A 75 10.46 12.32 12.89
N ARG A 76 10.62 11.75 14.09
CA ARG A 76 10.56 10.30 14.28
C ARG A 76 9.17 9.75 13.98
N ARG A 77 8.10 10.40 14.44
CA ARG A 77 6.71 10.02 14.13
C ARG A 77 6.47 10.02 12.61
N GLU A 78 6.93 11.04 11.91
CA GLU A 78 6.79 11.12 10.44
C GLU A 78 7.54 9.99 9.72
N ALA A 79 8.81 9.77 10.06
CA ALA A 79 9.61 8.70 9.45
C ALA A 79 9.05 7.32 9.75
N ASP A 80 8.59 7.09 10.98
CA ASP A 80 8.03 5.81 11.39
C ASP A 80 6.72 5.49 10.69
N SER A 81 5.84 6.49 10.53
CA SER A 81 4.60 6.35 9.76
C SER A 81 4.87 6.00 8.30
N LEU A 82 5.87 6.65 7.67
CA LEU A 82 6.28 6.33 6.30
C LEU A 82 6.90 4.93 6.19
N TYR A 83 7.75 4.53 7.14
CA TYR A 83 8.30 3.18 7.22
C TYR A 83 7.18 2.14 7.31
N LEU A 84 6.20 2.36 8.19
CA LEU A 84 5.08 1.45 8.38
C LEU A 84 4.18 1.39 7.14
N LEU A 85 3.98 2.51 6.43
CA LEU A 85 3.24 2.52 5.17
C LEU A 85 3.93 1.64 4.11
N VAL A 86 5.25 1.70 3.99
CA VAL A 86 6.04 0.80 3.13
C VAL A 86 5.83 -0.66 3.55
N VAL A 87 5.88 -0.96 4.84
CA VAL A 87 5.70 -2.33 5.32
C VAL A 87 4.27 -2.84 5.05
N HIS A 88 3.24 -2.05 5.35
CA HIS A 88 1.84 -2.44 5.16
C HIS A 88 1.49 -2.68 3.69
N THR A 89 1.96 -1.83 2.77
CA THR A 89 1.76 -2.03 1.33
C THR A 89 2.34 -3.37 0.85
N ASN A 90 3.55 -3.71 1.29
CA ASN A 90 4.18 -4.99 0.95
C ASN A 90 3.48 -6.19 1.60
N VAL A 91 3.14 -6.10 2.88
CA VAL A 91 2.42 -7.15 3.61
C VAL A 91 1.07 -7.44 2.95
N ALA A 92 0.32 -6.42 2.53
CA ALA A 92 -0.97 -6.58 1.86
C ALA A 92 -0.89 -7.37 0.55
N VAL A 93 0.25 -7.28 -0.16
CA VAL A 93 0.50 -8.12 -1.34
C VAL A 93 0.68 -9.58 -0.92
N LEU A 94 1.55 -9.84 0.05
CA LEU A 94 1.91 -11.19 0.50
C LEU A 94 0.74 -11.94 1.17
N GLU A 95 0.01 -11.29 2.07
CA GLU A 95 -1.06 -11.93 2.87
C GLU A 95 -2.19 -12.47 2.00
N GLY A 96 -2.54 -11.77 0.91
CA GLY A 96 -3.61 -12.22 0.02
C GLY A 96 -3.19 -13.27 -1.01
N ARG A 97 -1.90 -13.69 -1.06
CA ARG A 97 -1.37 -14.59 -2.10
C ARG A 97 -2.17 -15.88 -2.23
N VAL A 98 -2.14 -16.68 -1.17
CA VAL A 98 -2.65 -18.05 -1.17
C VAL A 98 -4.15 -18.05 -1.39
N GLN A 99 -4.83 -17.05 -0.84
CA GLN A 99 -6.27 -16.89 -1.02
C GLN A 99 -6.60 -16.54 -2.48
N ARG A 100 -5.92 -15.55 -3.07
CA ARG A 100 -6.15 -15.15 -4.47
C ARG A 100 -5.80 -16.25 -5.47
N GLU A 101 -4.73 -17.00 -5.25
CA GLU A 101 -4.38 -18.16 -6.09
C GLU A 101 -5.51 -19.21 -6.06
N ARG A 102 -6.06 -19.51 -4.89
CA ARG A 102 -7.18 -20.45 -4.74
C ARG A 102 -8.46 -19.95 -5.41
N GLU A 103 -8.80 -18.68 -5.18
CA GLU A 103 -9.97 -18.04 -5.80
C GLU A 103 -9.85 -18.04 -7.32
N TYR A 104 -8.68 -17.68 -7.85
CA TYR A 104 -8.40 -17.72 -9.28
C TYR A 104 -8.59 -19.13 -9.86
N MET A 105 -7.99 -20.15 -9.24
CA MET A 105 -8.12 -21.54 -9.69
C MET A 105 -9.58 -22.03 -9.62
N PHE A 106 -10.31 -21.64 -8.58
CA PHE A 106 -11.73 -21.95 -8.46
C PHE A 106 -12.55 -21.30 -9.58
N LEU A 107 -12.34 -20.01 -9.84
CA LEU A 107 -13.05 -19.25 -10.87
C LEU A 107 -12.74 -19.76 -12.28
N LEU A 108 -11.50 -20.17 -12.56
CA LEU A 108 -11.15 -20.86 -13.80
C LEU A 108 -11.91 -22.17 -13.96
N GLY A 109 -12.05 -22.94 -12.89
CA GLY A 109 -12.86 -24.16 -12.88
C GLY A 109 -14.33 -23.88 -13.22
N CYS A 110 -14.92 -22.86 -12.60
CA CYS A 110 -16.29 -22.41 -12.89
C CYS A 110 -16.46 -21.97 -14.35
N LEU A 111 -15.57 -21.11 -14.85
CA LEU A 111 -15.59 -20.64 -16.24
C LEU A 111 -15.46 -21.82 -17.21
N SER A 112 -14.54 -22.74 -16.95
CA SER A 112 -14.35 -23.94 -17.77
C SER A 112 -15.57 -24.82 -17.80
N ALA A 113 -16.25 -25.00 -16.66
CA ALA A 113 -17.49 -25.78 -16.61
C ALA A 113 -18.62 -25.12 -17.41
N GLU A 114 -18.74 -23.79 -17.37
CA GLU A 114 -19.73 -23.08 -18.20
C GLU A 114 -19.37 -23.14 -19.69
N MET A 115 -18.11 -22.94 -20.06
CA MET A 115 -17.66 -22.97 -21.47
C MET A 115 -17.87 -24.34 -22.13
N ASN A 116 -17.71 -25.43 -21.38
CA ASN A 116 -17.89 -26.79 -21.89
C ASN A 116 -19.33 -27.32 -21.69
N GLY A 117 -20.18 -26.57 -21.00
CA GLY A 117 -21.53 -26.95 -20.64
C GLY A 117 -22.61 -26.20 -21.44
N LYS A 118 -23.87 -26.37 -21.01
CA LYS A 118 -24.98 -25.53 -21.45
C LYS A 118 -25.09 -24.32 -20.53
N ALA A 119 -24.19 -23.36 -20.72
CA ALA A 119 -24.23 -22.11 -19.97
C ALA A 119 -25.55 -21.38 -20.22
N THR A 120 -26.10 -20.78 -19.16
CA THR A 120 -27.31 -19.95 -19.25
C THR A 120 -26.97 -18.51 -18.90
N LYS A 121 -27.72 -17.56 -19.45
CA LYS A 121 -27.51 -16.13 -19.20
C LYS A 121 -27.51 -15.80 -17.69
N ASN A 122 -28.41 -16.41 -16.92
CA ASN A 122 -28.48 -16.23 -15.47
C ASN A 122 -27.21 -16.70 -14.76
N ARG A 123 -26.72 -17.91 -15.08
CA ARG A 123 -25.49 -18.46 -14.48
C ARG A 123 -24.26 -17.62 -14.81
N VAL A 124 -24.16 -17.12 -16.05
CA VAL A 124 -23.08 -16.22 -16.45
C VAL A 124 -23.18 -14.87 -15.75
N GLN A 125 -24.38 -14.36 -15.49
CA GLN A 125 -24.56 -13.14 -14.72
C GLN A 125 -24.15 -13.33 -13.25
N THR A 126 -24.47 -14.46 -12.63
CA THR A 126 -23.95 -14.81 -11.29
C THR A 126 -22.43 -14.91 -11.30
N LEU A 127 -21.86 -15.61 -12.29
CA LEU A 127 -20.41 -15.75 -12.42
C LEU A 127 -19.72 -14.40 -12.61
N ARG A 128 -20.35 -13.47 -13.33
CA ARG A 128 -19.86 -12.10 -13.48
C ARG A 128 -19.66 -11.41 -12.14
N LEU A 129 -20.60 -11.57 -11.21
CA LEU A 129 -20.50 -10.95 -9.88
C LEU A 129 -19.29 -11.49 -9.11
N VAL A 130 -19.10 -12.81 -9.11
CA VAL A 130 -17.97 -13.42 -8.38
C VAL A 130 -16.63 -13.08 -9.04
N VAL A 131 -16.58 -13.03 -10.39
CA VAL A 131 -15.40 -12.57 -11.13
C VAL A 131 -15.09 -11.10 -10.77
N LEU A 132 -16.11 -10.23 -10.73
CA LEU A 132 -15.92 -8.83 -10.35
C LEU A 132 -15.31 -8.69 -8.96
N VAL A 133 -15.81 -9.40 -7.95
CA VAL A 133 -15.23 -9.35 -6.59
C VAL A 133 -13.73 -9.67 -6.59
N PHE A 134 -13.31 -10.68 -7.35
CA PHE A 134 -11.88 -11.01 -7.49
C PHE A 134 -11.12 -9.88 -8.19
N LEU A 135 -11.61 -9.40 -9.34
CA LEU A 135 -10.96 -8.34 -10.12
C LEU A 135 -10.84 -7.03 -9.33
N GLU A 136 -11.91 -6.64 -8.63
CA GLU A 136 -11.95 -5.44 -7.79
C GLU A 136 -10.83 -5.50 -6.74
N SER A 137 -10.68 -6.62 -6.04
CA SER A 137 -9.66 -6.78 -5.00
C SER A 137 -8.22 -6.58 -5.52
N VAL A 138 -7.92 -7.08 -6.73
CA VAL A 138 -6.59 -6.97 -7.34
C VAL A 138 -6.38 -5.54 -7.87
N ILE A 139 -7.40 -4.95 -8.50
CA ILE A 139 -7.32 -3.59 -9.05
C ILE A 139 -7.14 -2.56 -7.94
N ILE A 140 -7.91 -2.68 -6.85
CA ILE A 140 -7.79 -1.77 -5.69
C ILE A 140 -6.39 -1.85 -5.11
N LEU A 141 -5.83 -3.06 -4.96
CA LEU A 141 -4.49 -3.27 -4.43
C LEU A 141 -3.42 -2.61 -5.32
N ASP A 142 -3.44 -2.89 -6.62
CA ASP A 142 -2.49 -2.35 -7.60
C ASP A 142 -2.56 -0.81 -7.66
N ALA A 143 -3.77 -0.27 -7.79
CA ALA A 143 -4.00 1.17 -7.85
C ALA A 143 -3.59 1.88 -6.55
N ALA A 144 -3.88 1.28 -5.38
CA ALA A 144 -3.52 1.86 -4.09
C ALA A 144 -2.00 1.95 -3.93
N ILE A 145 -1.27 0.91 -4.35
CA ILE A 145 0.19 0.89 -4.32
C ILE A 145 0.75 1.95 -5.25
N ALA A 146 0.29 2.02 -6.51
CA ALA A 146 0.74 3.03 -7.46
C ALA A 146 0.50 4.47 -6.95
N GLN A 147 -0.63 4.72 -6.29
CA GLN A 147 -0.92 6.02 -5.69
C GLN A 147 -0.06 6.34 -4.47
N VAL A 148 0.26 5.35 -3.63
CA VAL A 148 1.21 5.53 -2.51
C VAL A 148 2.60 5.90 -3.04
N GLU A 149 3.08 5.22 -4.08
CA GLU A 149 4.35 5.53 -4.72
C GLU A 149 4.36 6.96 -5.26
N ALA A 150 3.35 7.34 -6.05
CA ALA A 150 3.23 8.66 -6.66
C ALA A 150 3.08 9.80 -5.64
N GLY A 151 2.23 9.60 -4.62
CA GLY A 151 1.83 10.66 -3.70
C GLY A 151 2.67 10.78 -2.42
N ARG A 152 3.14 9.68 -1.85
CA ARG A 152 3.78 9.65 -0.52
C ARG A 152 5.27 9.38 -0.56
N LEU A 153 5.75 8.71 -1.61
CA LEU A 153 7.14 8.27 -1.73
C LEU A 153 7.90 8.96 -2.87
N ASN A 154 7.40 10.10 -3.35
CA ASN A 154 8.01 10.90 -4.43
C ASN A 154 8.29 10.08 -5.70
N GLY A 155 7.38 9.16 -6.05
CA GLY A 155 7.49 8.28 -7.22
C GLY A 155 8.50 7.14 -7.08
N GLN A 156 9.01 6.89 -5.86
CA GLN A 156 9.89 5.74 -5.63
C GLN A 156 9.08 4.45 -5.50
N ARG A 157 9.67 3.37 -6.01
CA ARG A 157 9.12 2.02 -5.85
C ARG A 157 9.02 1.68 -4.37
N VAL A 158 7.86 1.17 -3.96
CA VAL A 158 7.60 0.76 -2.57
C VAL A 158 7.79 -0.74 -2.36
N LEU A 159 7.56 -1.53 -3.42
CA LEU A 159 7.53 -2.97 -3.30
C LEU A 159 8.93 -3.60 -3.35
N PHE A 160 9.18 -4.51 -2.39
CA PHE A 160 10.28 -5.47 -2.47
C PHE A 160 10.09 -6.40 -3.67
N ARG A 161 11.15 -7.07 -4.09
CA ARG A 161 11.16 -7.82 -5.36
C ARG A 161 10.12 -8.94 -5.35
N ASP A 162 10.03 -9.68 -4.26
CA ASP A 162 9.04 -10.73 -4.04
C ASP A 162 7.61 -10.20 -4.14
N CYS A 163 7.32 -9.09 -3.44
CA CYS A 163 6.01 -8.43 -3.50
C CYS A 163 5.70 -7.90 -4.92
N SER A 164 6.67 -7.29 -5.60
CA SER A 164 6.49 -6.74 -6.94
C SER A 164 6.16 -7.84 -7.95
N VAL A 165 6.89 -8.95 -7.93
CA VAL A 165 6.61 -10.11 -8.80
C VAL A 165 5.23 -10.67 -8.49
N GLN A 166 4.89 -10.78 -7.21
CA GLN A 166 3.62 -11.36 -6.81
C GLN A 166 2.41 -10.47 -7.14
N LEU A 167 2.56 -9.14 -7.09
CA LEU A 167 1.52 -8.22 -7.54
C LEU A 167 1.32 -8.35 -9.05
N GLU A 168 2.41 -8.40 -9.82
CA GLU A 168 2.36 -8.59 -11.27
C GLU A 168 1.65 -9.89 -11.65
N GLU A 169 1.95 -11.00 -10.96
CA GLU A 169 1.25 -12.27 -11.14
C GLU A 169 -0.25 -12.16 -10.91
N GLN A 170 -0.67 -11.45 -9.85
CA GLN A 170 -2.08 -11.24 -9.54
C GLN A 170 -2.79 -10.38 -10.59
N VAL A 171 -2.14 -9.32 -11.07
CA VAL A 171 -2.66 -8.48 -12.16
C VAL A 171 -2.85 -9.31 -13.43
N GLN A 172 -1.86 -10.13 -13.79
CA GLN A 172 -1.97 -11.03 -14.94
C GLN A 172 -3.06 -12.11 -14.77
N MET A 173 -3.31 -12.58 -13.54
CA MET A 173 -4.43 -13.47 -13.24
C MET A 173 -5.77 -12.77 -13.48
N ALA A 174 -5.91 -11.53 -13.01
CA ALA A 174 -7.10 -10.71 -13.21
C ALA A 174 -7.38 -10.44 -14.70
N GLU A 175 -6.36 -10.07 -15.47
CA GLU A 175 -6.47 -9.86 -16.91
C GLU A 175 -6.94 -11.12 -17.64
N ARG A 176 -6.26 -12.25 -17.41
CA ARG A 176 -6.63 -13.54 -18.01
C ARG A 176 -8.04 -13.98 -17.61
N LEU A 177 -8.42 -13.77 -16.35
CA LEU A 177 -9.76 -14.15 -15.89
C LEU A 177 -10.85 -13.31 -16.57
N SER A 178 -10.61 -12.00 -16.73
CA SER A 178 -11.50 -11.09 -17.45
C SER A 178 -11.65 -11.50 -18.92
N GLU A 179 -10.55 -11.87 -19.59
CA GLU A 179 -10.57 -12.36 -20.97
C GLU A 179 -11.43 -13.62 -21.14
N HIS A 180 -11.22 -14.63 -20.27
CA HIS A 180 -12.02 -15.85 -20.28
C HIS A 180 -13.50 -15.58 -20.01
N PHE A 181 -13.80 -14.71 -19.05
CA PHE A 181 -15.18 -14.30 -18.78
C PHE A 181 -15.80 -13.59 -19.98
N ASN A 182 -15.10 -12.63 -20.59
CA ASN A 182 -15.60 -11.87 -21.74
C ASN A 182 -15.80 -12.74 -22.98
N PHE A 183 -14.97 -13.75 -23.18
CA PHE A 183 -15.19 -14.75 -24.22
C PHE A 183 -16.54 -15.48 -24.02
N LEU A 184 -16.82 -15.93 -22.79
CA LEU A 184 -18.08 -16.57 -22.43
C LEU A 184 -19.27 -15.59 -22.50
N ALA A 185 -19.10 -14.35 -22.06
CA ALA A 185 -20.15 -13.34 -22.08
C ALA A 185 -20.60 -13.00 -23.50
N ARG A 186 -19.64 -12.87 -24.43
CA ARG A 186 -19.91 -12.59 -25.86
C ARG A 186 -20.76 -13.66 -26.52
N SER A 187 -20.48 -14.94 -26.26
CA SER A 187 -21.24 -16.04 -26.87
C SER A 187 -22.72 -16.08 -26.45
N LEU A 188 -23.05 -15.45 -25.32
CA LEU A 188 -24.40 -15.43 -24.73
C LEU A 188 -25.07 -14.05 -24.76
N GLY A 189 -24.43 -13.04 -25.37
CA GLY A 189 -24.94 -11.67 -25.39
C GLY A 189 -25.11 -11.07 -23.98
N SER A 190 -24.20 -11.41 -23.07
CA SER A 190 -24.10 -10.86 -21.72
C SER A 190 -23.13 -9.68 -21.68
N ALA A 191 -23.25 -8.83 -20.66
CA ALA A 191 -22.36 -7.68 -20.49
C ALA A 191 -20.92 -8.13 -20.17
N GLU A 192 -19.97 -7.64 -20.97
CA GLU A 192 -18.54 -7.82 -20.75
C GLU A 192 -18.05 -7.00 -19.55
N ILE A 193 -16.87 -7.35 -19.05
CA ILE A 193 -16.13 -6.60 -18.04
C ILE A 193 -15.07 -5.77 -18.76
N ASN A 194 -15.19 -4.46 -18.66
CA ASN A 194 -14.13 -3.54 -19.09
C ASN A 194 -13.26 -3.19 -17.87
N LEU A 195 -12.01 -3.63 -17.88
CA LEU A 195 -11.07 -3.40 -16.78
C LEU A 195 -10.78 -1.90 -16.58
N GLU A 196 -10.81 -1.10 -17.63
CA GLU A 196 -10.53 0.33 -17.54
C GLU A 196 -11.69 1.10 -16.91
N ASP A 197 -12.93 0.74 -17.27
CA ASP A 197 -14.11 1.32 -16.64
C ASP A 197 -14.21 0.86 -15.17
N LEU A 198 -13.85 -0.40 -14.91
CA LEU A 198 -13.79 -0.94 -13.55
C LEU A 198 -12.77 -0.18 -12.69
N ARG A 199 -11.53 0.03 -13.17
CA ARG A 199 -10.53 0.86 -12.48
C ARG A 199 -11.05 2.24 -12.11
N LYS A 200 -11.69 2.94 -13.05
CA LYS A 200 -12.25 4.27 -12.82
C LYS A 200 -13.34 4.26 -11.75
N SER A 201 -14.20 3.24 -11.76
CA SER A 201 -15.28 3.10 -10.76
C SER A 201 -14.77 2.81 -9.35
N LEU A 202 -13.58 2.20 -9.22
CA LEU A 202 -12.99 1.81 -7.94
C LEU A 202 -12.09 2.87 -7.30
N GLN A 203 -12.07 4.10 -7.84
CA GLN A 203 -11.22 5.16 -7.29
C GLN A 203 -11.51 5.44 -5.82
N SER A 204 -12.79 5.53 -5.42
CA SER A 204 -13.16 5.79 -4.02
C SER A 204 -12.74 4.67 -3.08
N GLU A 205 -12.82 3.41 -3.53
CA GLU A 205 -12.40 2.26 -2.73
C GLU A 205 -10.87 2.16 -2.64
N THR A 206 -10.18 2.59 -3.71
CA THR A 206 -8.72 2.76 -3.70
C THR A 206 -8.30 3.82 -2.68
N ASP A 207 -8.95 4.98 -2.68
CA ASP A 207 -8.69 6.05 -1.72
C ASP A 207 -8.98 5.60 -0.28
N ARG A 208 -10.03 4.80 -0.09
CA ARG A 208 -10.35 4.17 1.19
C ARG A 208 -9.25 3.21 1.64
N GLN A 209 -8.77 2.33 0.77
CA GLN A 209 -7.69 1.38 1.08
C GLN A 209 -6.41 2.10 1.52
N ILE A 210 -6.04 3.19 0.83
CA ILE A 210 -4.89 4.02 1.21
C ILE A 210 -5.13 4.65 2.59
N SER A 211 -6.33 5.16 2.85
CA SER A 211 -6.69 5.75 4.14
C SER A 211 -6.60 4.74 5.28
N VAL A 212 -7.01 3.49 5.06
CA VAL A 212 -6.86 2.38 6.01
C VAL A 212 -5.38 2.15 6.33
N TRP A 213 -4.50 2.03 5.33
CA TRP A 213 -3.07 1.83 5.56
C TRP A 213 -2.41 3.00 6.29
N ILE A 214 -2.79 4.24 5.97
CA ILE A 214 -2.29 5.43 6.67
C ILE A 214 -2.72 5.42 8.13
N SER A 215 -3.99 5.09 8.40
CA SER A 215 -4.51 5.02 9.77
C SER A 215 -3.84 3.92 10.57
N LEU A 216 -3.62 2.74 9.99
CA LEU A 216 -2.86 1.65 10.62
C LEU A 216 -1.43 2.08 10.95
N ALA A 217 -0.74 2.69 9.99
CA ALA A 217 0.61 3.22 10.21
C ALA A 217 0.64 4.28 11.33
N ARG A 218 -0.38 5.14 11.39
CA ARG A 218 -0.52 6.18 12.43
C ARG A 218 -0.75 5.56 13.81
N VAL A 219 -1.68 4.62 13.95
CA VAL A 219 -1.95 3.93 15.23
C VAL A 219 -0.68 3.21 15.72
N ALA A 220 0.00 2.48 14.84
CA ALA A 220 1.25 1.78 15.18
C ALA A 220 2.46 2.71 15.46
N THR A 221 2.44 3.93 14.94
CA THR A 221 3.40 4.98 15.31
C THR A 221 3.09 5.53 16.70
N LEU A 222 1.82 5.83 16.97
CA LEU A 222 1.37 6.41 18.23
C LEU A 222 1.48 5.43 19.40
N SER A 223 1.37 4.13 19.19
CA SER A 223 1.65 3.15 20.25
C SER A 223 3.11 3.16 20.73
N VAL A 224 4.04 3.72 19.95
CA VAL A 224 5.46 3.83 20.29
C VAL A 224 5.84 5.24 20.73
N PHE A 225 5.27 6.26 20.10
CA PHE A 225 5.68 7.67 20.28
C PHE A 225 4.57 8.60 20.78
N GLY A 226 3.33 8.12 20.84
CA GLY A 226 2.13 8.86 21.22
C GLY A 226 1.86 8.84 22.72
N ASN A 227 0.85 9.59 23.12
CA ASN A 227 0.17 9.39 24.41
C ASN A 227 -1.17 8.65 24.19
N ASP A 228 -1.80 8.22 25.28
CA ASP A 228 -3.03 7.43 25.23
C ASP A 228 -4.17 8.19 24.52
N GLU A 229 -4.31 9.49 24.77
CA GLU A 229 -5.35 10.33 24.12
C GLU A 229 -5.16 10.42 22.59
N GLU A 230 -3.93 10.62 22.13
CA GLU A 230 -3.60 10.65 20.69
C GLU A 230 -3.87 9.28 20.05
N MET A 231 -3.57 8.20 20.76
CA MET A 231 -3.81 6.83 20.31
C MET A 231 -5.29 6.52 20.20
N ASP A 232 -6.08 6.81 21.24
CA ASP A 232 -7.53 6.60 21.27
C ASP A 232 -8.22 7.37 20.14
N ALA A 233 -7.88 8.64 19.96
CA ALA A 233 -8.41 9.45 18.86
C ALA A 233 -8.05 8.89 17.47
N ALA A 234 -6.86 8.30 17.31
CA ALA A 234 -6.46 7.67 16.06
C ALA A 234 -7.18 6.33 15.82
N MET A 235 -7.43 5.56 16.88
CA MET A 235 -8.20 4.32 16.81
C MET A 235 -9.66 4.60 16.43
N ASP A 236 -10.30 5.59 17.04
CA ASP A 236 -11.68 5.99 16.72
C ASP A 236 -11.81 6.35 15.23
N GLN A 237 -10.86 7.13 14.71
CA GLN A 237 -10.82 7.47 13.28
C GLN A 237 -10.61 6.24 12.39
N HIS A 238 -9.81 5.27 12.83
CA HIS A 238 -9.60 4.03 12.08
C HIS A 238 -10.86 3.16 12.06
N PHE A 239 -11.59 3.04 13.17
CA PHE A 239 -12.84 2.28 13.23
C PHE A 239 -13.88 2.80 12.23
N LEU A 240 -14.02 4.12 12.11
CA LEU A 240 -14.91 4.74 11.12
C LEU A 240 -14.55 4.41 9.67
N LEU A 241 -13.28 4.11 9.37
CA LEU A 241 -12.84 3.71 8.03
C LEU A 241 -13.13 2.22 7.75
N CYS A 242 -13.30 1.41 8.78
CA CYS A 242 -13.59 -0.02 8.69
C CYS A 242 -15.10 -0.31 8.67
N GLU A 243 -15.93 0.63 9.12
CA GLU A 243 -17.39 0.53 9.00
C GLU A 243 -17.82 0.68 7.53
N ALA A 244 -18.67 -0.23 7.05
CA ALA A 244 -19.24 -0.13 5.70
C ALA A 244 -20.20 1.07 5.65
N PRO A 245 -20.32 1.78 4.50
CA PRO A 245 -21.39 2.76 4.34
C PRO A 245 -22.74 2.06 4.57
N ASP A 246 -23.56 2.69 5.41
CA ASP A 246 -24.87 2.17 5.79
C ASP A 246 -25.69 1.86 4.53
N PRO A 247 -26.17 0.61 4.33
CA PRO A 247 -26.90 0.22 3.11
C PRO A 247 -28.27 0.91 2.97
N CYS A 248 -28.66 1.77 3.92
CA CYS A 248 -29.94 2.46 3.96
C CYS A 248 -29.92 3.90 3.42
N THR A 249 -28.81 4.36 2.82
CA THR A 249 -28.70 5.71 2.26
C THR A 249 -28.26 5.72 0.79
N THR A 250 -29.09 5.15 -0.09
CA THR A 250 -29.19 5.48 -1.53
C THR A 250 -30.60 5.24 -2.02
#